data_AF-A0A3D1U1F2-F1
#
_entry.id   AF-A0A3D1U1F2-F1
#
_cell.length_a   1.000
_cell.length_b   1.000
_cell.length_c   1.000
_cell.angle_alpha   90.00
_cell.angle_beta   90.00
_cell.angle_gamma   90.00
#
_symmetry.space_group_name_H-M   'P 1'
#
loop_
_entity.id
_entity.type
_entity.pdbx_description
1 polymer ?
#
loop_
_entity_poly.entity_id
_entity_poly.type
_entity_poly.pdbx_seq_one_letter_code
_entity_poly.pdbx_strand_id
1 'polypeptide(L)'
;MLRTELFCETRREDPADSDSAGNTLLTRGSYVQQLASGIYSFLPLGRRVLDKIEHILRQEMDAVGGQQITMPVVHPAELWQETGRWHDIGREMVRFRDRGDRDMVLAMTHEEVVADLVRKHIRSYRQLPVTLYQIQTKFRDEPRPRGGLLRVREFAMKDAYSLHPTLSDLDRFYPLMYQAYFRAFRRCGIDVLAVVSDVGMMGGSAAHEFMFVSEIGEDQIVVCDG
;
A
#
# COMPACT_ATOMS: atom_id res chain seq x y z
N MET A 1 12.53 -6.98 26.86
CA MET A 1 13.53 -7.67 26.03
C MET A 1 14.85 -6.98 26.23
N LEU A 2 15.84 -7.72 26.74
CA LEU A 2 17.19 -7.17 26.96
C LEU A 2 17.90 -7.01 25.62
N ARG A 3 18.81 -6.03 25.51
CA ARG A 3 19.59 -5.81 24.27
C ARG A 3 20.41 -7.04 23.88
N THR A 4 20.93 -7.77 24.87
CA THR A 4 21.75 -8.98 24.69
C THR A 4 21.00 -10.14 24.04
N GLU A 5 19.67 -10.12 24.06
CA GLU A 5 18.80 -11.15 23.46
C GLU A 5 18.17 -10.69 22.15
N LEU A 6 18.37 -9.42 21.76
CA LEU A 6 17.78 -8.85 20.56
C LEU A 6 18.61 -9.27 19.34
N PHE A 7 17.96 -9.86 18.33
CA PHE A 7 18.56 -10.06 17.01
C PHE A 7 18.73 -8.69 16.32
N CYS A 8 19.86 -8.05 16.56
CA CYS A 8 20.19 -6.72 16.07
C CYS A 8 21.71 -6.55 15.97
N GLU A 9 22.20 -6.27 14.76
CA GLU A 9 23.61 -6.03 14.49
C GLU A 9 23.79 -4.64 13.87
N THR A 10 24.10 -3.65 14.72
CA THR A 10 24.29 -2.28 14.25
C THR A 10 25.60 -2.12 13.50
N ARG A 11 25.58 -1.41 12.36
CA ARG A 11 26.79 -1.14 11.56
C ARG A 11 27.36 0.24 11.84
N ARG A 12 28.69 0.29 12.03
CA ARG A 12 29.41 1.56 12.23
C ARG A 12 29.52 2.36 10.94
N GLU A 13 29.85 1.67 9.85
CA GLU A 13 30.04 2.26 8.52
C GLU A 13 28.74 2.30 7.73
N ASP A 14 28.66 3.26 6.81
CA ASP A 14 27.53 3.38 5.90
C ASP A 14 27.59 2.26 4.84
N PRO A 15 26.46 1.63 4.47
CA PRO A 15 26.43 0.65 3.41
C PRO A 15 26.84 1.29 2.07
N ALA A 16 27.69 0.63 1.30
CA ALA A 16 28.17 1.13 0.01
C ALA A 16 27.03 1.34 -1.01
N ASP A 17 25.97 0.51 -0.93
CA ASP A 17 24.87 0.48 -1.89
C ASP A 17 23.62 1.25 -1.41
N SER A 18 23.80 2.29 -0.58
CA SER A 18 22.67 3.05 -0.02
C SER A 18 22.46 4.39 -0.73
N ASP A 19 21.31 4.52 -1.39
CA ASP A 19 20.99 5.69 -2.20
C ASP A 19 20.20 6.79 -1.46
N SER A 20 19.85 6.57 -0.18
CA SER A 20 19.11 7.56 0.62
C SER A 20 19.52 7.53 2.09
N ALA A 21 19.46 8.69 2.76
CA ALA A 21 19.76 8.80 4.19
C ALA A 21 18.86 7.90 5.04
N GLY A 22 17.58 7.80 4.68
CA GLY A 22 16.61 6.92 5.35
C GLY A 22 17.01 5.44 5.24
N ASN A 23 17.39 4.98 4.04
CA ASN A 23 17.87 3.61 3.84
C ASN A 23 19.16 3.35 4.64
N THR A 24 20.12 4.29 4.62
CA THR A 24 21.38 4.18 5.36
C THR A 24 21.12 3.98 6.85
N LEU A 25 20.22 4.77 7.44
CA LEU A 25 19.87 4.66 8.86
C LEU A 25 19.14 3.36 9.18
N LEU A 26 18.18 2.93 8.35
CA LEU A 26 17.44 1.70 8.56
C LEU A 26 18.35 0.46 8.48
N THR A 27 19.29 0.43 7.54
CA THR A 27 20.27 -0.67 7.43
C THR A 27 21.26 -0.64 8.60
N ARG A 28 21.84 0.53 8.93
CA ARG A 28 22.80 0.63 10.04
C ARG A 28 22.19 0.31 11.39
N GLY A 29 20.93 0.68 11.59
CA GLY A 29 20.18 0.38 12.81
C GLY A 29 19.64 -1.04 12.88
N SER A 30 19.92 -1.91 11.89
CA SER A 30 19.41 -3.28 11.81
C SER A 30 17.87 -3.34 11.87
N TYR A 31 17.20 -2.38 11.22
CA TYR A 31 15.73 -2.38 11.08
C TYR A 31 15.29 -3.23 9.89
N VAL A 32 16.05 -3.18 8.80
CA VAL A 32 15.79 -3.94 7.57
C VAL A 32 17.06 -4.55 7.03
N GLN A 33 16.90 -5.68 6.34
CA GLN A 33 17.97 -6.34 5.59
C GLN A 33 17.47 -6.60 4.18
N GLN A 34 18.21 -6.15 3.18
CA GLN A 34 17.86 -6.43 1.79
C GLN A 34 18.09 -7.92 1.48
N LEU A 35 17.08 -8.57 0.93
CA LEU A 35 17.11 -9.98 0.49
C LEU A 35 17.37 -10.08 -1.01
N ALA A 36 16.79 -9.16 -1.79
CA ALA A 36 17.05 -8.99 -3.22
C ALA A 36 16.80 -7.52 -3.62
N SER A 37 17.08 -7.15 -4.86
CA SER A 37 16.77 -5.79 -5.36
C SER A 37 15.28 -5.48 -5.14
N GLY A 38 14.98 -4.43 -4.36
CA GLY A 38 13.63 -4.04 -3.98
C GLY A 38 12.85 -5.05 -3.11
N ILE A 39 13.50 -5.97 -2.40
CA ILE A 39 12.85 -6.94 -1.51
C ILE A 39 13.60 -6.96 -0.18
N TYR A 40 12.88 -6.68 0.91
CA TYR A 40 13.47 -6.45 2.24
C TYR A 40 12.85 -7.34 3.31
N SER A 41 13.69 -7.86 4.18
CA SER A 41 13.30 -8.47 5.45
C SER A 41 13.23 -7.40 6.54
N PHE A 42 12.09 -7.31 7.24
CA PHE A 42 11.96 -6.48 8.43
C PHE A 42 12.48 -7.24 9.64
N LEU A 43 13.56 -6.73 10.23
CA LEU A 43 14.19 -7.28 11.44
C LEU A 43 13.39 -6.85 12.69
N PRO A 44 13.67 -7.37 13.91
CA PRO A 44 12.80 -7.17 15.06
C PRO A 44 12.45 -5.71 15.39
N LEU A 45 13.40 -4.77 15.23
CA LEU A 45 13.13 -3.34 15.44
C LEU A 45 12.26 -2.76 14.32
N GLY A 46 12.53 -3.12 13.06
CA GLY A 46 11.71 -2.76 11.91
C GLY A 46 10.28 -3.27 12.03
N ARG A 47 10.10 -4.55 12.40
CA ARG A 47 8.78 -5.15 12.62
C ARG A 47 8.00 -4.42 13.71
N ARG A 48 8.64 -4.06 14.83
CA ARG A 48 7.99 -3.27 15.89
C ARG A 48 7.51 -1.90 15.43
N VAL A 49 8.26 -1.23 14.56
CA VAL A 49 7.85 0.06 13.99
C VAL A 49 6.69 -0.16 13.02
N LEU A 50 6.77 -1.17 12.16
CA LEU A 50 5.71 -1.54 11.24
C LEU A 50 4.41 -1.84 12.01
N ASP A 51 4.45 -2.65 13.06
CA ASP A 51 3.29 -2.96 13.91
C ASP A 51 2.60 -1.70 14.47
N LYS A 52 3.38 -0.70 14.88
CA LYS A 52 2.85 0.57 15.38
C LYS A 52 2.16 1.37 14.28
N ILE A 53 2.77 1.44 13.09
CA ILE A 53 2.18 2.11 11.93
C ILE A 53 0.88 1.41 11.53
N GLU A 54 0.90 0.09 11.41
CA GLU A 54 -0.30 -0.68 11.09
C GLU A 54 -1.40 -0.48 12.15
N HIS A 55 -1.04 -0.39 13.44
CA HIS A 55 -2.01 -0.12 14.51
C HIS A 55 -2.66 1.26 14.38
N ILE A 56 -1.91 2.30 14.06
CA ILE A 56 -2.45 3.64 13.78
C ILE A 56 -3.41 3.57 12.59
N LEU A 57 -3.00 2.92 11.49
CA LEU A 57 -3.83 2.76 10.31
C LEU A 57 -5.14 2.05 10.62
N ARG A 58 -5.11 0.95 11.39
CA ARG A 58 -6.34 0.24 11.82
C ARG A 58 -7.28 1.15 12.58
N GLN A 59 -6.77 1.87 13.59
CA GLN A 59 -7.59 2.78 14.40
C GLN A 59 -8.27 3.87 13.55
N GLU A 60 -7.56 4.45 12.57
CA GLU A 60 -8.15 5.48 11.71
C GLU A 60 -9.15 4.90 10.70
N MET A 61 -8.95 3.67 10.21
CA MET A 61 -9.90 2.99 9.31
C MET A 61 -11.15 2.50 10.07
N ASP A 62 -10.99 1.93 11.25
CA ASP A 62 -12.10 1.50 12.12
C ASP A 62 -12.96 2.71 12.52
N ALA A 63 -12.35 3.86 12.79
CA ALA A 63 -13.04 5.10 13.15
C ALA A 63 -13.96 5.63 12.03
N VAL A 64 -13.71 5.26 10.77
CA VAL A 64 -14.58 5.60 9.62
C VAL A 64 -15.48 4.44 9.21
N GLY A 65 -15.65 3.43 10.07
CA GLY A 65 -16.52 2.27 9.82
C GLY A 65 -15.92 1.23 8.88
N GLY A 66 -14.61 1.29 8.63
CA GLY A 66 -13.88 0.26 7.90
C GLY A 66 -13.88 -1.07 8.64
N GLN A 67 -14.00 -2.17 7.89
CA GLN A 67 -13.92 -3.52 8.42
C GLN A 67 -12.67 -4.20 7.85
N GLN A 68 -11.77 -4.63 8.74
CA GLN A 68 -10.55 -5.29 8.30
C GLN A 68 -10.84 -6.71 7.81
N ILE A 69 -10.37 -7.02 6.61
CA ILE A 69 -10.33 -8.35 6.02
C ILE A 69 -8.90 -8.67 5.56
N THR A 70 -8.67 -9.90 5.12
CA THR A 70 -7.41 -10.34 4.51
C THR A 70 -7.74 -11.09 3.23
N MET A 71 -7.17 -10.66 2.10
CA MET A 71 -7.36 -11.29 0.79
C MET A 71 -6.11 -12.10 0.43
N PRO A 72 -6.14 -13.03 -0.55
CA PRO A 72 -4.92 -13.71 -0.96
C PRO A 72 -3.94 -12.77 -1.68
N VAL A 73 -2.64 -13.10 -1.70
CA VAL A 73 -1.63 -12.41 -2.55
C VAL A 73 -1.56 -13.05 -3.94
N VAL A 74 -2.01 -14.29 -4.10
CA VAL A 74 -2.08 -14.96 -5.40
C VAL A 74 -3.51 -14.90 -5.91
N HIS A 75 -3.70 -14.29 -7.09
CA HIS A 75 -5.01 -14.21 -7.72
C HIS A 75 -5.07 -15.10 -8.97
N PRO A 76 -6.21 -15.74 -9.25
CA PRO A 76 -6.48 -16.35 -10.54
C PRO A 76 -6.55 -15.27 -11.64
N ALA A 77 -5.99 -15.55 -12.82
CA ALA A 77 -5.95 -14.60 -13.93
C ALA A 77 -7.34 -14.17 -14.41
N GLU A 78 -8.33 -15.06 -14.30
CA GLU A 78 -9.70 -14.87 -14.77
C GLU A 78 -10.33 -13.59 -14.20
N LEU A 79 -10.11 -13.28 -12.92
CA LEU A 79 -10.64 -12.07 -12.28
C LEU A 79 -10.10 -10.78 -12.91
N TRP A 80 -8.85 -10.80 -13.37
CA TRP A 80 -8.20 -9.66 -14.02
C TRP A 80 -8.53 -9.58 -15.51
N GLN A 81 -8.82 -10.72 -16.13
CA GLN A 81 -9.28 -10.78 -17.53
C GLN A 81 -10.70 -10.23 -17.64
N GLU A 82 -11.58 -10.51 -16.67
CA GLU A 82 -12.94 -9.95 -16.60
C GLU A 82 -12.94 -8.41 -16.60
N THR A 83 -11.95 -7.77 -15.97
CA THR A 83 -11.81 -6.31 -15.92
C THR A 83 -10.99 -5.72 -17.06
N GLY A 84 -10.39 -6.56 -17.92
CA GLY A 84 -9.47 -6.14 -18.98
C GLY A 84 -8.06 -5.80 -18.50
N ARG A 85 -7.87 -5.52 -17.19
CA ARG A 85 -6.59 -5.10 -16.60
C ARG A 85 -5.48 -6.15 -16.71
N TRP A 86 -5.84 -7.42 -16.91
CA TRP A 86 -4.87 -8.46 -17.26
C TRP A 86 -4.09 -8.13 -18.54
N HIS A 87 -4.69 -7.46 -19.51
CA HIS A 87 -4.08 -7.14 -20.80
C HIS A 87 -3.48 -5.73 -20.82
N ASP A 88 -4.09 -4.78 -20.12
CA ASP A 88 -3.68 -3.37 -20.13
C ASP A 88 -2.41 -3.12 -19.31
N ILE A 89 -2.26 -3.85 -18.19
CA ILE A 89 -1.12 -3.67 -17.29
C ILE A 89 0.12 -4.34 -17.89
N GLY A 90 1.27 -3.68 -17.82
CA GLY A 90 2.50 -4.12 -18.45
C GLY A 90 3.23 -5.24 -17.69
N ARG A 91 4.56 -5.14 -17.70
CA ARG A 91 5.47 -6.12 -17.09
C ARG A 91 5.56 -6.00 -15.57
N GLU A 92 5.10 -4.89 -15.01
CA GLU A 92 4.98 -4.65 -13.57
C GLU A 92 4.03 -5.66 -12.90
N MET A 93 3.08 -6.22 -13.65
CA MET A 93 2.23 -7.32 -13.21
C MET A 93 2.95 -8.67 -13.41
N VAL A 94 3.36 -9.28 -12.31
CA VAL A 94 3.97 -10.62 -12.34
C VAL A 94 2.91 -11.67 -12.59
N ARG A 95 2.93 -12.23 -13.80
CA ARG A 95 2.12 -13.36 -14.23
C ARG A 95 2.96 -14.62 -14.14
N PHE A 96 2.37 -15.70 -13.63
CA PHE A 96 3.02 -16.99 -13.53
C PHE A 96 2.01 -18.12 -13.72
N ARG A 97 2.51 -19.34 -13.88
CA ARG A 97 1.67 -20.54 -13.93
C ARG A 97 1.89 -21.42 -12.74
N ASP A 98 0.81 -21.94 -12.17
CA ASP A 98 0.90 -22.92 -11.10
C ASP A 98 1.25 -24.32 -11.63
N ARG A 99 1.36 -25.32 -10.74
CA ARG A 99 1.66 -26.71 -11.13
C ARG A 99 0.60 -27.32 -12.06
N GLY A 100 -0.61 -26.79 -12.06
CA GLY A 100 -1.71 -27.22 -12.92
C GLY A 100 -1.79 -26.46 -14.24
N ASP A 101 -0.76 -25.69 -14.60
CA ASP A 101 -0.70 -24.84 -15.81
C ASP A 101 -1.81 -23.76 -15.85
N ARG A 102 -2.30 -23.34 -14.68
CA ARG A 102 -3.28 -22.25 -14.57
C ARG A 102 -2.56 -20.91 -14.48
N ASP A 103 -3.03 -19.93 -15.23
CA ASP A 103 -2.51 -18.56 -15.18
C ASP A 103 -2.89 -17.89 -13.85
N MET A 104 -1.89 -17.34 -13.19
CA MET A 104 -1.97 -16.70 -11.88
C MET A 104 -1.23 -15.37 -11.92
N VAL A 105 -1.52 -14.52 -10.94
CA VAL A 105 -0.84 -13.23 -10.77
C VAL A 105 -0.55 -12.96 -9.30
N LEU A 106 0.62 -12.36 -9.05
CA LEU A 106 0.92 -11.80 -7.73
C LEU A 106 0.22 -10.44 -7.60
N ALA A 107 -0.52 -10.28 -6.51
CA ALA A 107 -1.39 -9.14 -6.30
C ALA A 107 -0.58 -7.82 -6.23
N MET A 108 -0.76 -6.99 -7.25
CA MET A 108 -0.29 -5.61 -7.24
C MET A 108 -1.29 -4.64 -6.59
N THR A 109 -2.57 -5.05 -6.54
CA THR A 109 -3.73 -4.42 -5.90
C THR A 109 -4.90 -5.42 -5.87
N HIS A 110 -6.07 -5.03 -5.33
CA HIS A 110 -7.18 -5.93 -5.00
C HIS A 110 -8.59 -5.45 -5.45
N GLU A 111 -8.72 -4.50 -6.39
CA GLU A 111 -10.05 -4.05 -6.87
C GLU A 111 -10.90 -5.22 -7.39
N GLU A 112 -10.32 -6.09 -8.22
CA GLU A 112 -10.97 -7.27 -8.81
C GLU A 112 -11.47 -8.24 -7.75
N VAL A 113 -10.64 -8.49 -6.73
CA VAL A 113 -10.94 -9.46 -5.67
C VAL A 113 -12.04 -8.93 -4.76
N VAL A 114 -12.02 -7.64 -4.43
CA VAL A 114 -13.11 -7.03 -3.67
C VAL A 114 -14.40 -7.00 -4.48
N ALA A 115 -14.34 -6.67 -5.77
CA ALA A 115 -15.52 -6.72 -6.64
C ALA A 115 -16.12 -8.13 -6.69
N ASP A 116 -15.29 -9.17 -6.77
CA ASP A 116 -15.73 -10.57 -6.73
C ASP A 116 -16.35 -10.98 -5.38
N LEU A 117 -15.78 -10.55 -4.26
CA LEU A 117 -16.36 -10.76 -2.93
C LEU A 117 -17.72 -10.06 -2.81
N VAL A 118 -17.78 -8.79 -3.20
CA VAL A 118 -18.97 -7.96 -3.13
C VAL A 118 -20.10 -8.56 -3.95
N ARG A 119 -19.86 -8.94 -5.21
CA ARG A 119 -20.91 -9.52 -6.07
C ARG A 119 -21.44 -10.86 -5.54
N LYS A 120 -20.68 -11.55 -4.68
CA LYS A 120 -21.08 -12.80 -4.03
C LYS A 120 -21.89 -12.57 -2.75
N HIS A 121 -21.56 -11.53 -1.98
CA HIS A 121 -22.12 -11.31 -0.64
C HIS A 121 -23.16 -10.18 -0.53
N ILE A 122 -23.12 -9.17 -1.41
CA ILE A 122 -24.05 -8.05 -1.40
C ILE A 122 -25.16 -8.32 -2.42
N ARG A 123 -26.40 -8.46 -1.92
CA ARG A 123 -27.60 -8.77 -2.72
C ARG A 123 -28.67 -7.68 -2.65
N SER A 124 -28.53 -6.72 -1.73
CA SER A 124 -29.50 -5.65 -1.52
C SER A 124 -28.80 -4.35 -1.13
N TYR A 125 -29.37 -3.21 -1.56
CA TYR A 125 -28.93 -1.87 -1.13
C TYR A 125 -28.95 -1.70 0.40
N ARG A 126 -29.76 -2.49 1.13
CA ARG A 126 -29.82 -2.47 2.59
C ARG A 126 -28.52 -2.90 3.28
N GLN A 127 -27.63 -3.56 2.56
CA GLN A 127 -26.30 -3.95 3.04
C GLN A 127 -25.25 -2.85 2.78
N LEU A 128 -25.65 -1.72 2.19
CA LEU A 128 -24.77 -0.59 1.87
C LEU A 128 -25.12 0.63 2.76
N PRO A 129 -24.14 1.50 3.06
CA PRO A 129 -22.74 1.42 2.64
C PRO A 129 -21.92 0.41 3.44
N VAL A 130 -20.82 -0.08 2.84
CA VAL A 130 -19.82 -0.91 3.53
C VAL A 130 -18.42 -0.52 3.08
N THR A 131 -17.48 -0.49 4.01
CA THR A 131 -16.07 -0.23 3.74
C THR A 131 -15.24 -1.41 4.23
N LEU A 132 -14.51 -2.03 3.32
CA LEU A 132 -13.60 -3.13 3.60
C LEU A 132 -12.18 -2.64 3.44
N TYR A 133 -11.26 -3.04 4.30
CA TYR A 133 -9.84 -2.72 4.11
C TYR A 133 -8.95 -3.88 4.53
N GLN A 134 -7.72 -3.89 4.06
CA GLN A 134 -6.70 -4.81 4.52
C GLN A 134 -5.37 -4.10 4.69
N ILE A 135 -4.45 -4.75 5.41
CA ILE A 135 -3.05 -4.37 5.45
C ILE A 135 -2.27 -5.60 5.01
N GLN A 136 -1.73 -5.57 3.80
CA GLN A 136 -1.19 -6.76 3.17
C GLN A 136 -0.05 -6.47 2.20
N THR A 137 0.83 -7.44 2.05
CA THR A 137 1.88 -7.45 1.02
C THR A 137 1.29 -7.35 -0.39
N LYS A 138 1.94 -6.53 -1.21
CA LYS A 138 1.72 -6.37 -2.63
C LYS A 138 3.04 -6.62 -3.36
N PHE A 139 2.93 -7.02 -4.63
CA PHE A 139 4.08 -7.18 -5.49
C PHE A 139 3.89 -6.37 -6.78
N ARG A 140 4.88 -5.56 -7.15
CA ARG A 140 4.99 -4.86 -8.43
C ARG A 140 6.41 -5.05 -8.94
N ASP A 141 6.59 -5.58 -10.15
CA ASP A 141 7.94 -5.80 -10.69
C ASP A 141 8.54 -4.48 -11.20
N GLU A 142 8.88 -3.62 -10.23
CA GLU A 142 9.48 -2.31 -10.45
C GLU A 142 10.85 -2.48 -11.15
N PRO A 143 11.04 -1.94 -12.38
CA PRO A 143 12.28 -2.09 -13.12
C PRO A 143 13.50 -1.47 -12.44
N ARG A 144 13.31 -0.42 -11.61
CA ARG A 144 14.42 0.25 -10.91
C ARG A 144 14.07 0.56 -9.45
N PRO A 145 14.13 -0.43 -8.55
CA PRO A 145 13.97 -0.20 -7.12
C PRO A 145 15.07 0.75 -6.61
N ARG A 146 14.71 1.76 -5.83
CA ARG A 146 15.64 2.80 -5.34
C ARG A 146 15.18 3.43 -4.03
N GLY A 147 16.10 4.08 -3.33
CA GLY A 147 15.78 4.84 -2.11
C GLY A 147 15.43 3.98 -0.89
N GLY A 148 15.81 2.70 -0.89
CA GLY A 148 15.48 1.76 0.18
C GLY A 148 14.02 1.33 0.12
N LEU A 149 13.27 1.59 1.20
CA LEU A 149 11.84 1.25 1.29
C LEU A 149 10.91 2.21 0.52
N LEU A 150 11.45 3.26 -0.10
CA LEU A 150 10.64 4.25 -0.84
C LEU A 150 10.10 3.67 -2.15
N ARG A 151 10.93 2.93 -2.91
CA ARG A 151 10.53 2.31 -4.18
C ARG A 151 11.08 0.89 -4.26
N VAL A 152 10.18 -0.07 -4.07
CA VAL A 152 10.49 -1.51 -3.91
C VAL A 152 9.56 -2.37 -4.76
N ARG A 153 9.88 -3.66 -4.89
CA ARG A 153 9.06 -4.63 -5.61
C ARG A 153 8.03 -5.31 -4.72
N GLU A 154 8.42 -5.62 -3.49
CA GLU A 154 7.54 -6.19 -2.47
C GLU A 154 7.36 -5.18 -1.34
N PHE A 155 6.11 -4.80 -1.05
CA PHE A 155 5.79 -3.81 -0.02
C PHE A 155 4.48 -4.11 0.70
N ALA A 156 4.36 -3.66 1.94
CA ALA A 156 3.10 -3.66 2.66
C ALA A 156 2.26 -2.45 2.25
N MET A 157 0.98 -2.68 1.96
CA MET A 157 0.04 -1.63 1.64
C MET A 157 -1.22 -1.79 2.49
N LYS A 158 -1.75 -0.66 2.97
CA LYS A 158 -3.12 -0.58 3.42
C LYS A 158 -3.98 -0.12 2.25
N ASP A 159 -4.86 -0.97 1.77
CA ASP A 159 -5.83 -0.72 0.71
C ASP A 159 -7.25 -0.84 1.28
N ALA A 160 -8.11 0.10 0.93
CA ALA A 160 -9.47 0.22 1.43
C ALA A 160 -10.44 0.45 0.27
N TYR A 161 -11.59 -0.21 0.32
CA TYR A 161 -12.59 -0.28 -0.73
C TYR A 161 -13.96 -0.02 -0.11
N SER A 162 -14.59 1.05 -0.54
CA SER A 162 -15.89 1.50 -0.04
C SER A 162 -16.97 1.35 -1.09
N LEU A 163 -18.12 0.84 -0.68
CA LEU A 163 -19.24 0.49 -1.54
C LEU A 163 -20.46 1.28 -1.11
N HIS A 164 -21.03 2.01 -2.06
CA HIS A 164 -22.07 2.98 -1.81
C HIS A 164 -23.29 2.74 -2.71
N PRO A 165 -24.52 2.98 -2.22
CA PRO A 165 -25.73 2.80 -3.01
C PRO A 165 -25.92 3.91 -4.06
N THR A 166 -25.26 5.07 -3.88
CA THR A 166 -25.35 6.23 -4.77
C THR A 166 -24.03 7.01 -4.77
N LEU A 167 -23.79 7.79 -5.82
CA LEU A 167 -22.64 8.70 -5.88
C LEU A 167 -22.67 9.75 -4.77
N SER A 168 -23.84 10.32 -4.44
CA SER A 168 -23.96 11.27 -3.32
C SER A 168 -23.55 10.68 -1.98
N ASP A 169 -23.75 9.37 -1.78
CA ASP A 169 -23.28 8.70 -0.58
C ASP A 169 -21.75 8.53 -0.56
N LEU A 170 -21.16 8.18 -1.70
CA LEU A 170 -19.71 8.18 -1.90
C LEU A 170 -19.10 9.57 -1.68
N ASP A 171 -19.71 10.63 -2.23
CA ASP A 171 -19.24 12.01 -2.10
C ASP A 171 -19.24 12.48 -0.63
N ARG A 172 -20.15 11.97 0.20
CA ARG A 172 -20.14 12.22 1.65
C ARG A 172 -19.07 11.41 2.38
N PHE A 173 -18.78 10.21 1.90
CA PHE A 173 -17.83 9.30 2.53
C PHE A 173 -16.37 9.63 2.21
N TYR A 174 -16.06 10.01 0.97
CA TYR A 174 -14.70 10.28 0.50
C TYR A 174 -13.95 11.32 1.39
N PRO A 175 -14.56 12.45 1.81
CA PRO A 175 -13.94 13.38 2.74
C PRO A 175 -13.60 12.77 4.11
N LEU A 176 -14.37 11.78 4.58
CA LEU A 176 -14.09 11.09 5.85
C LEU A 176 -12.81 10.25 5.73
N MET A 177 -12.67 9.50 4.64
CA MET A 177 -11.44 8.77 4.31
C MET A 177 -10.26 9.74 4.18
N TYR A 178 -10.42 10.80 3.40
CA TYR A 178 -9.41 11.83 3.20
C TYR A 178 -8.88 12.39 4.54
N GLN A 179 -9.77 12.74 5.47
CA GLN A 179 -9.39 13.19 6.80
C GLN A 179 -8.77 12.09 7.67
N ALA A 180 -9.19 10.83 7.51
CA ALA A 180 -8.57 9.70 8.20
C ALA A 180 -7.10 9.52 7.80
N TYR A 181 -6.75 9.71 6.52
CA TYR A 181 -5.36 9.71 6.08
C TYR A 181 -4.56 10.85 6.73
N PHE A 182 -5.08 12.08 6.73
CA PHE A 182 -4.41 13.20 7.42
C PHE A 182 -4.14 12.91 8.91
N ARG A 183 -5.13 12.34 9.62
CA ARG A 183 -4.94 11.93 11.02
C ARG A 183 -3.88 10.85 11.17
N ALA A 184 -3.91 9.83 10.31
CA ALA A 184 -2.91 8.75 10.32
C ALA A 184 -1.48 9.29 10.13
N PHE A 185 -1.26 10.11 9.11
CA PHE A 185 0.05 10.72 8.84
C PHE A 185 0.52 11.60 10.00
N ARG A 186 -0.36 12.48 10.51
CA ARG A 186 -0.04 13.34 11.68
C ARG A 186 0.32 12.52 12.91
N ARG A 187 -0.37 11.41 13.18
CA ARG A 187 -0.06 10.50 14.30
C ARG A 187 1.26 9.75 14.12
N CYS A 188 1.71 9.57 12.88
CA CYS A 188 3.04 9.09 12.55
C CYS A 188 4.11 10.21 12.58
N GLY A 189 3.73 11.46 12.85
CA GLY A 189 4.63 12.62 12.83
C GLY A 189 5.06 13.05 11.44
N ILE A 190 4.23 12.78 10.42
CA ILE A 190 4.49 13.11 9.01
C ILE A 190 3.49 14.17 8.57
N ASP A 191 4.00 15.35 8.19
CA ASP A 191 3.19 16.43 7.63
C ASP A 191 3.12 16.30 6.10
N VAL A 192 1.93 15.98 5.59
CA VAL A 192 1.68 15.76 4.17
C VAL A 192 0.84 16.88 3.57
N LEU A 193 0.99 17.08 2.27
CA LEU A 193 0.09 17.87 1.43
C LEU A 193 -0.77 16.93 0.61
N ALA A 194 -2.06 17.23 0.50
CA ALA A 194 -2.92 16.53 -0.44
C ALA A 194 -2.94 17.29 -1.76
N VAL A 195 -2.61 16.60 -2.85
CA VAL A 195 -2.60 17.16 -4.20
C VAL A 195 -3.59 16.39 -5.07
N VAL A 196 -4.23 17.08 -6.02
CA VAL A 196 -5.05 16.41 -7.03
C VAL A 196 -4.13 15.62 -7.95
N SER A 197 -4.47 14.36 -8.22
CA SER A 197 -3.65 13.45 -9.00
C SER A 197 -4.45 12.80 -10.13
N ASP A 198 -3.74 12.17 -11.06
CA ASP A 198 -4.35 11.30 -12.05
C ASP A 198 -4.92 10.04 -11.38
N VAL A 199 -6.00 9.50 -11.94
CA VAL A 199 -6.61 8.24 -11.46
C VAL A 199 -5.83 7.02 -11.97
N GLY A 200 -5.02 7.20 -13.02
CA GLY A 200 -4.14 6.19 -13.58
C GLY A 200 -4.87 4.91 -13.96
N MET A 201 -4.18 3.78 -13.76
CA MET A 201 -4.69 2.44 -14.07
C MET A 201 -5.84 1.97 -13.17
N MET A 202 -6.20 2.73 -12.14
CA MET A 202 -7.32 2.40 -11.25
C MET A 202 -8.66 2.90 -11.81
N GLY A 203 -8.62 3.86 -12.74
CA GLY A 203 -9.82 4.51 -13.27
C GLY A 203 -10.55 5.35 -12.21
N GLY A 204 -11.63 6.01 -12.64
CA GLY A 204 -12.43 6.90 -11.78
C GLY A 204 -12.47 8.34 -12.29
N SER A 205 -13.04 9.23 -11.48
CA SER A 205 -13.26 10.64 -11.84
C SER A 205 -12.40 11.63 -11.07
N ALA A 206 -11.87 11.24 -9.91
CA ALA A 206 -11.06 12.09 -9.06
C ALA A 206 -10.12 11.25 -8.18
N ALA A 207 -8.91 11.76 -7.97
CA ALA A 207 -7.94 11.19 -7.04
C ALA A 207 -7.19 12.29 -6.29
N HIS A 208 -6.76 11.97 -5.08
CA HIS A 208 -5.86 12.78 -4.29
C HIS A 208 -4.71 11.93 -3.81
N GLU A 209 -3.50 12.44 -3.96
CA GLU A 209 -2.28 11.86 -3.42
C GLU A 209 -1.83 12.66 -2.19
N PHE A 210 -1.33 11.95 -1.18
CA PHE A 210 -0.81 12.53 0.04
C PHE A 210 0.72 12.53 -0.03
N MET A 211 1.29 13.70 -0.30
CA MET A 211 2.71 13.88 -0.57
C MET A 211 3.44 14.45 0.65
N PHE A 212 4.51 13.79 1.07
CA PHE A 212 5.47 14.37 2.01
C PHE A 212 6.55 15.12 1.23
N VAL A 213 6.70 16.43 1.48
CA VAL A 213 7.64 17.27 0.73
C VAL A 213 9.08 16.97 1.15
N SER A 214 9.88 16.51 0.20
CA SER A 214 11.29 16.14 0.42
C SER A 214 12.09 16.34 -0.87
N GLU A 215 13.36 16.75 -0.72
CA GLU A 215 14.27 16.97 -1.86
C GLU A 215 14.56 15.69 -2.67
N ILE A 216 14.41 14.52 -2.05
CA ILE A 216 14.61 13.22 -2.69
C ILE A 216 13.30 12.61 -3.24
N GLY A 217 12.21 13.38 -3.22
CA GLY A 217 10.91 12.94 -3.75
C GLY A 217 10.96 12.66 -5.26
N GLU A 218 10.19 11.66 -5.71
CA GLU A 218 10.14 11.30 -7.13
C GLU A 218 9.12 12.13 -7.91
N ASP A 219 8.12 12.68 -7.21
CA ASP A 219 7.03 13.46 -7.78
C ASP A 219 7.32 14.96 -7.73
N GLN A 220 6.85 15.68 -8.74
CA GLN A 220 6.85 17.14 -8.78
C GLN A 220 5.47 17.66 -8.43
N ILE A 221 5.40 18.48 -7.39
CA ILE A 221 4.16 19.14 -6.98
C ILE A 221 4.13 20.57 -7.49
N VAL A 222 3.00 20.97 -8.06
CA VAL A 222 2.73 22.37 -8.43
C VAL A 222 1.82 22.94 -7.35
N VAL A 223 2.32 23.93 -6.63
CA VAL A 223 1.58 24.61 -5.55
C VAL A 223 1.36 26.06 -5.97
N CYS A 224 0.14 26.57 -5.80
CA CYS A 224 -0.16 27.98 -5.99
C CYS A 224 0.07 28.71 -4.68
N ASP A 225 0.92 29.74 -4.69
CA ASP A 225 1.15 30.62 -3.55
C ASP A 225 0.02 31.67 -3.42
N GLY A 226 -1.23 31.22 -3.29
CA GLY A 226 -2.40 32.08 -3.06
C GLY A 226 -2.92 32.85 -4.26
#